data_AF-A0A349VN48-F1
#
_entry.id   AF-A0A349VN48-F1
#
_cell.length_a   1.000
_cell.length_b   1.000
_cell.length_c   1.000
_cell.angle_alpha   90.00
_cell.angle_beta   90.00
_cell.angle_gamma   90.00
#
_symmetry.space_group_name_H-M   'P 1'
#
loop_
_entity.id
_entity.type
_entity.pdbx_description
1 polymer ?
#
loop_
_entity_poly.entity_id
_entity_poly.type
_entity_poly.pdbx_seq_one_letter_code
_entity_poly.pdbx_strand_id
1 'polypeptide(L)' 'VFNMLLQVMEEGRLTDSFGRNVDFRNTILIMTTNAGAEAIKNESAFGFQKP' A
#
# COMPACT_ATOMS: atom_id res chain seq x y z
N VAL A 1 1.88 -10.33 8.33
CA VAL A 1 1.13 -9.18 7.77
C VAL A 1 0.49 -9.52 6.44
N PHE A 2 1.25 -9.97 5.41
CA PHE A 2 0.66 -10.38 4.12
C PHE A 2 -0.48 -11.39 4.26
N ASN A 3 -0.37 -12.38 5.14
CA ASN A 3 -1.45 -13.36 5.36
C ASN A 3 -2.77 -12.74 5.84
N MET A 4 -2.76 -11.66 6.63
CA MET A 4 -3.99 -10.94 6.99
C MET A 4 -4.58 -10.20 5.79
N LEU A 5 -3.72 -9.64 4.93
CA LEU A 5 -4.18 -8.96 3.73
C LEU A 5 -4.79 -9.96 2.75
N LEU A 6 -4.19 -11.14 2.60
CA LEU A 6 -4.74 -12.24 1.82
C LEU A 6 -6.12 -12.65 2.37
N GLN A 7 -6.25 -12.80 3.69
CA GLN A 7 -7.52 -13.10 4.33
C GLN A 7 -8.59 -12.03 4.02
N VAL A 8 -8.23 -10.75 4.11
CA VAL A 8 -9.16 -9.65 3.78
C VAL A 8 -9.57 -9.68 2.30
N MET A 9 -8.63 -9.99 1.40
CA MET A 9 -8.91 -10.04 -0.04
C MET A 9 -9.77 -11.25 -0.44
N GLU A 10 -9.71 -12.35 0.32
CA GLU A 10 -10.46 -13.58 0.04
C GLU A 10 -11.83 -13.57 0.72
N GLU A 11 -11.86 -13.38 2.04
CA GLU A 11 -13.08 -13.50 2.86
C GLU A 11 -13.85 -12.17 2.97
N GLY A 12 -13.21 -11.05 2.62
CA GLY A 12 -13.78 -9.72 2.83
C GLY A 12 -13.99 -9.41 4.32
N ARG A 13 -13.30 -10.11 5.22
CA ARG A 13 -13.45 -9.98 6.68
C ARG A 13 -12.10 -10.16 7.38
N LEU A 14 -11.94 -9.53 8.54
CA LEU A 14 -10.78 -9.71 9.42
C LEU A 14 -11.23 -9.75 10.86
N THR A 15 -10.72 -10.71 11.62
CA THR A 15 -10.84 -10.71 13.09
C THR A 15 -9.59 -10.10 13.68
N ASP A 16 -9.73 -9.03 14.46
CA ASP A 16 -8.59 -8.41 15.13
C ASP A 16 -8.14 -9.19 16.37
N SER A 17 -7.04 -8.76 16.99
CA SER A 17 -6.48 -9.38 18.20
C SER A 17 -7.39 -9.30 19.44
N PHE A 18 -8.43 -8.48 19.42
CA PHE A 18 -9.43 -8.35 20.48
C PHE A 18 -10.72 -9.14 20.17
N GLY A 19 -10.72 -9.93 19.09
CA GLY A 19 -11.86 -10.76 18.67
C GLY A 19 -12.96 -9.98 17.95
N ARG A 20 -12.73 -8.72 17.56
CA ARG A 20 -13.71 -7.94 16.80
C ARG A 20 -13.67 -8.36 15.34
N ASN A 21 -14.82 -8.71 14.78
CA ASN A 21 -14.97 -9.03 13.36
C ASN A 21 -15.25 -7.74 12.57
N VAL A 22 -14.39 -7.43 11.62
CA VAL A 22 -14.50 -6.26 10.74
C VAL A 22 -14.84 -6.72 9.33
N ASP A 23 -15.85 -6.12 8.73
CA ASP A 23 -16.33 -6.44 7.38
C ASP A 23 -15.79 -5.42 6.36
N PHE A 24 -15.16 -5.93 5.30
CA PHE A 24 -14.52 -5.18 4.21
C PHE A 24 -15.29 -5.25 2.89
N ARG A 25 -16.46 -5.93 2.84
CA ARG A 25 -17.25 -6.10 1.59
C ARG A 25 -17.76 -4.79 0.99
N ASN A 26 -17.76 -3.70 1.77
CA ASN A 26 -18.21 -2.38 1.34
C ASN A 26 -17.13 -1.30 1.53
N THR A 27 -15.86 -1.69 1.37
CA THR A 27 -14.70 -0.85 1.63
C THR A 27 -13.80 -0.76 0.39
N ILE A 28 -13.30 0.43 0.09
CA ILE A 28 -12.24 0.62 -0.91
C ILE A 28 -10.89 0.52 -0.20
N LEU A 29 -10.11 -0.51 -0.53
CA LEU A 29 -8.76 -0.69 -0.01
C LEU A 29 -7.76 0.09 -0.86
N ILE A 30 -7.22 1.18 -0.32
CA ILE A 30 -6.16 1.97 -0.95
C ILE A 30 -4.82 1.54 -0.34
N MET A 31 -3.96 0.96 -1.17
CA MET A 31 -2.59 0.59 -0.79
C MET A 31 -1.61 1.51 -1.51
N THR A 32 -0.60 1.96 -0.77
CA THR A 32 0.52 2.71 -1.32
C THR A 32 1.80 1.91 -1.09
N THR A 33 2.76 2.05 -2.00
CA THR A 33 4.08 1.46 -1.87
C THR A 33 5.11 2.55 -2.09
N ASN A 34 6.23 2.44 -1.39
CA ASN A 34 7.39 3.31 -1.62
C ASN A 34 8.24 2.82 -2.81
N ALA A 35 7.81 1.77 -3.53
CA ALA A 35 8.49 1.29 -4.72
C ALA A 35 8.58 2.39 -5.80
N GLY A 36 9.77 2.59 -6.37
CA GLY A 36 10.01 3.64 -7.37
C GLY A 36 10.25 5.05 -6.78
N ALA A 37 10.19 5.23 -5.46
CA ALA A 37 10.48 6.52 -4.83
C ALA A 37 11.90 7.04 -5.15
N GLU A 38 12.88 6.14 -5.28
CA GLU A 38 14.25 6.50 -5.66
C GLU A 38 14.38 6.88 -7.14
N ALA A 39 13.64 6.21 -8.03
CA ALA A 39 13.62 6.54 -9.46
C ALA A 39 13.01 7.94 -9.71
N ILE A 40 11.92 8.26 -9.00
CA ILE A 40 11.28 9.58 -9.04
C ILE A 40 12.22 10.66 -8.48
N LYS A 41 13.03 10.33 -7.47
CA LYS A 41 14.00 11.27 -6.87
C LYS A 41 15.10 11.69 -7.84
N ASN A 42 15.41 10.87 -8.85
CA ASN A 42 16.45 11.15 -9.85
C ASN A 42 15.95 11.92 -11.08
N GLU A 43 14.65 12.25 -11.18
CA GLU A 43 14.11 13.07 -12.28
C GLU A 43 14.45 14.58 -12.14
N SER A 44 15.15 15.00 -11.08
CA SER A 44 15.45 16.40 -10.80
C SER A 44 16.81 16.93 -11.28
N ALA A 45 17.34 16.41 -12.39
CA ALA A 45 18.46 17.06 -13.09
C ALA A 45 18.16 17.28 -14.58
N PHE A 46 17.02 17.88 -14.91
CA PHE A 46 16.81 18.47 -16.23
C PHE A 46 17.27 19.93 -16.22
N GLY A 47 18.52 20.16 -16.63
CA GLY A 47 19.13 21.49 -16.73
C GLY A 47 20.62 21.40 -17.01
N PHE A 48 21.14 22.27 -17.89
CA PHE A 48 22.55 22.28 -18.28
C PHE A 48 23.47 22.38 -17.05
N GLN A 49 24.35 21.40 -16.88
CA GLN A 49 25.50 21.58 -16.00
C GLN A 49 26.32 22.75 -16.52
N LYS A 50 26.55 23.72 -15.64
CA LYS A 50 27.45 24.85 -15.86
C LYS A 50 28.83 24.32 -16.27
N PRO A 51 29.53 24.95 -17.25
CA PRO A 51 30.81 24.45 -17.77
C PRO A 51 31.85 24.23 -16.67
#